data_AF-A0A166ICU9-F1
#
_entry.id   AF-A0A166ICU9-F1
#
_cell.length_a   1.000
_cell.length_b   1.000
_cell.length_c   1.000
_cell.angle_alpha   90.00
_cell.angle_beta   90.00
_cell.angle_gamma   90.00
#
_symmetry.space_group_name_H-M   'P 1'
#
loop_
_entity.id
_entity.type
_entity.pdbx_description
1 polymer ?
#
loop_
_entity_poly.entity_id
_entity_poly.type
_entity_poly.pdbx_seq_one_letter_code
_entity_poly.pdbx_strand_id
1 'polypeptide(L)'
;MSSYNICAVDTYGVFIFLDLWPTPFTNLSNYTATTSVDVDYDSTIARSPCAAIIAQGIIPTAPQTPTTGFRVETLELYCTAHFRCPQLSVQAWVRTMADLQGEVYARYRSRQFSIAYDLYLEIRTNIHSRINKALNREDPNWNIRHVCPACMNKVQGEPEMRFSMLWAMDGNDSLKRFERRAAPDEDGSLLGQSVESFDSRAVPGNMYISREDVDRHKMKPGTKNRDEEAQGPCRDRWKNMKPEATACSWGCFGETGIFASFCRHGHNLTIADMYCTGEQ
;
A
#
# COMPACT_ATOMS: atom_id res chain seq x y z
N MET A 1 -3.03 29.59 -62.74
CA MET A 1 -4.26 28.78 -62.67
C MET A 1 -3.95 27.60 -61.74
N SER A 2 -4.08 27.82 -60.43
CA SER A 2 -5.23 27.44 -59.58
C SER A 2 -4.98 26.04 -58.97
N SER A 3 -4.43 25.96 -57.76
CA SER A 3 -5.12 25.59 -56.48
C SER A 3 -5.42 24.08 -56.41
N TYR A 4 -5.11 23.33 -55.35
CA TYR A 4 -5.55 23.54 -53.97
C TYR A 4 -4.55 23.06 -52.90
N ASN A 5 -4.40 23.89 -51.85
CA ASN A 5 -3.97 23.50 -50.51
C ASN A 5 -5.15 22.87 -49.75
N ILE A 6 -4.91 21.82 -48.97
CA ILE A 6 -5.71 21.48 -47.78
C ILE A 6 -4.73 21.24 -46.62
N CYS A 7 -4.85 22.08 -45.60
CA CYS A 7 -4.16 22.00 -44.31
C CYS A 7 -4.68 20.84 -43.45
N ALA A 8 -3.78 20.19 -42.71
CA ALA A 8 -4.02 19.59 -41.39
C ALA A 8 -2.65 19.56 -40.66
N VAL A 9 -2.22 20.67 -40.06
CA VAL A 9 -2.30 20.99 -38.62
C VAL A 9 -1.74 19.87 -37.73
N ASP A 10 -0.45 19.99 -37.44
CA ASP A 10 0.29 19.72 -36.20
C ASP A 10 -0.40 18.93 -35.07
N THR A 11 0.19 17.77 -34.72
CA THR A 11 0.17 17.19 -33.36
C THR A 11 1.48 16.45 -33.05
N TYR A 12 2.60 17.19 -33.06
CA TYR A 12 3.86 16.69 -32.51
C TYR A 12 3.89 16.93 -30.99
N GLY A 13 3.71 15.88 -30.20
CA GLY A 13 3.91 15.91 -28.76
C GLY A 13 5.35 15.49 -28.44
N VAL A 14 6.22 16.44 -28.10
CA VAL A 14 7.54 16.14 -27.54
C VAL A 14 7.36 15.74 -26.07
N PHE A 15 7.81 14.54 -25.71
CA PHE A 15 7.67 13.98 -24.36
C PHE A 15 9.02 13.93 -23.63
N ILE A 16 9.02 14.26 -22.35
CA ILE A 16 10.20 14.35 -21.48
C ILE A 16 10.16 13.21 -20.45
N PHE A 17 11.21 12.38 -20.37
CA PHE A 17 11.27 11.16 -19.53
C PHE A 17 12.39 11.18 -18.47
N LEU A 18 12.48 10.14 -17.63
CA LEU A 18 13.50 10.01 -16.57
C LEU A 18 14.15 8.61 -16.63
N ASP A 19 15.45 8.55 -16.93
CA ASP A 19 16.26 7.32 -16.90
C ASP A 19 17.21 7.31 -15.70
N LEU A 20 17.38 6.14 -15.05
CA LEU A 20 18.21 6.01 -13.84
C LEU A 20 19.09 4.75 -13.74
N TRP A 21 19.25 3.91 -14.77
CA TRP A 21 20.21 2.78 -14.66
C TRP A 21 20.96 2.40 -15.95
N PRO A 22 22.26 1.97 -15.86
CA PRO A 22 23.08 1.58 -17.00
C PRO A 22 22.80 0.14 -17.46
N THR A 23 22.92 -0.11 -18.76
CA THR A 23 23.11 -1.46 -19.32
C THR A 23 24.41 -2.06 -18.76
N PRO A 24 24.44 -3.36 -18.37
CA PRO A 24 25.70 -3.99 -18.04
C PRO A 24 26.49 -4.09 -19.35
N PHE A 25 27.72 -3.58 -19.33
CA PHE A 25 28.61 -3.27 -20.44
C PHE A 25 28.53 -1.82 -20.94
N THR A 26 29.63 -1.12 -20.65
CA THR A 26 30.13 0.16 -21.18
C THR A 26 29.46 1.47 -20.73
N ASN A 27 30.30 2.26 -20.05
CA ASN A 27 30.21 3.70 -19.73
C ASN A 27 29.28 4.18 -18.60
N LEU A 28 29.94 4.65 -17.53
CA LEU A 28 29.45 5.42 -16.39
C LEU A 28 28.91 6.83 -16.74
N SER A 29 28.48 7.09 -17.98
CA SER A 29 28.25 8.47 -18.47
C SER A 29 26.78 8.90 -18.63
N ASN A 30 25.78 8.06 -18.40
CA ASN A 30 24.41 8.35 -18.86
C ASN A 30 23.36 8.46 -17.73
N TYR A 31 23.61 9.32 -16.73
CA TYR A 31 22.67 9.58 -15.63
C TYR A 31 21.73 10.78 -15.86
N THR A 32 21.67 11.34 -17.08
CA THR A 32 21.14 12.70 -17.31
C THR A 32 20.14 12.84 -18.46
N ALA A 33 19.60 11.76 -19.04
CA ALA A 33 18.70 11.90 -20.18
C ALA A 33 17.24 12.03 -19.75
N THR A 34 16.70 13.23 -19.96
CA THR A 34 15.32 13.38 -20.35
C THR A 34 15.17 12.81 -21.77
N THR A 35 14.76 11.55 -21.89
CA THR A 35 14.82 10.80 -23.15
C THR A 35 13.50 10.83 -23.88
N SER A 36 13.29 11.68 -24.90
CA SER A 36 12.05 11.63 -25.69
C SER A 36 11.93 10.31 -26.44
N VAL A 37 10.88 9.53 -26.12
CA VAL A 37 10.53 8.31 -26.85
C VAL A 37 9.32 8.61 -27.72
N ASP A 38 9.50 8.48 -29.04
CA ASP A 38 8.39 8.44 -29.97
C ASP A 38 7.73 7.06 -29.84
N VAL A 39 6.46 7.07 -29.43
CA VAL A 39 5.68 5.85 -29.32
C VAL A 39 4.93 5.66 -30.62
N ASP A 40 5.46 4.81 -31.50
CA ASP A 40 4.75 4.36 -32.69
C ASP A 40 3.47 3.65 -32.27
N TYR A 41 2.35 4.37 -32.36
CA TYR A 41 1.04 3.86 -32.03
C TYR A 41 0.48 3.10 -33.21
N ASP A 42 0.70 1.79 -33.22
CA ASP A 42 -0.04 0.88 -34.09
C ASP A 42 -1.35 0.47 -33.40
N SER A 43 -2.46 1.05 -33.87
CA SER A 43 -3.82 0.74 -33.41
C SER A 43 -4.22 -0.73 -33.59
N THR A 44 -3.46 -1.52 -34.37
CA THR A 44 -3.68 -2.95 -34.55
C THR A 44 -3.03 -3.81 -33.46
N ILE A 45 -2.03 -3.28 -32.74
CA ILE A 45 -1.25 -3.98 -31.70
C ILE A 45 -1.60 -3.46 -30.29
N ALA A 46 -1.75 -2.14 -30.12
CA ALA A 46 -2.03 -1.51 -28.83
C ALA A 46 -3.47 -0.97 -28.75
N ARG A 47 -4.21 -1.36 -27.71
CA ARG A 47 -5.61 -0.94 -27.50
C ARG A 47 -5.78 0.55 -27.15
N SER A 48 -4.70 1.23 -26.76
CA SER A 48 -4.68 2.67 -26.47
C SER A 48 -3.23 3.21 -26.46
N PRO A 49 -3.03 4.53 -26.58
CA PRO A 49 -1.70 5.16 -26.43
C PRO A 49 -1.03 4.81 -25.08
N CYS A 50 -1.81 4.79 -23.99
CA CYS A 50 -1.32 4.39 -22.67
C CYS A 50 -0.83 2.93 -22.64
N ALA A 51 -1.51 2.02 -23.34
CA ALA A 51 -1.08 0.62 -23.41
C ALA A 51 0.26 0.48 -24.15
N ALA A 52 0.48 1.25 -25.21
CA ALA A 52 1.75 1.28 -25.94
C ALA A 52 2.89 1.83 -25.06
N ILE A 53 2.65 2.91 -24.31
CA ILE A 53 3.62 3.49 -23.35
C ILE A 53 3.98 2.48 -22.25
N ILE A 54 2.99 1.78 -21.69
CA ILE A 54 3.23 0.75 -20.67
C ILE A 54 4.03 -0.43 -21.25
N ALA A 55 3.80 -0.82 -22.50
CA ALA A 55 4.56 -1.88 -23.15
C ALA A 55 6.06 -1.54 -23.30
N GLN A 56 6.41 -0.25 -23.30
CA GLN A 56 7.79 0.23 -23.29
C GLN A 56 8.38 0.37 -21.87
N GLY A 57 7.66 -0.06 -20.84
CA GLY A 57 8.14 0.01 -19.44
C GLY A 57 7.95 1.37 -18.78
N ILE A 58 7.03 2.19 -19.30
CA ILE A 58 6.75 3.53 -18.76
C ILE A 58 5.32 3.61 -18.24
N ILE A 59 5.14 4.18 -17.06
CA ILE A 59 3.83 4.43 -16.46
C ILE A 59 3.40 5.87 -16.74
N PRO A 60 2.30 6.07 -17.48
CA PRO A 60 1.81 7.41 -17.83
C PRO A 60 1.20 8.14 -16.63
N THR A 61 1.21 9.47 -16.68
CA THR A 61 0.61 10.32 -15.63
C THR A 61 -0.80 10.80 -15.96
N ALA A 62 -1.34 10.45 -17.13
CA ALA A 62 -2.68 10.81 -17.57
C ALA A 62 -3.31 9.69 -18.43
N PRO A 63 -4.65 9.51 -18.39
CA PRO A 63 -5.30 8.34 -18.98
C PRO A 63 -5.53 8.42 -20.49
N GLN A 64 -5.63 9.63 -21.07
CA GLN A 64 -6.02 9.83 -22.48
C GLN A 64 -4.86 10.37 -23.32
N THR A 65 -4.22 11.43 -22.85
CA THR A 65 -3.14 12.13 -23.56
C THR A 65 -1.95 12.31 -22.62
N PRO A 66 -1.24 11.22 -22.26
CA PRO A 66 -0.09 11.33 -21.37
C PRO A 66 1.04 12.12 -22.04
N THR A 67 1.44 13.21 -21.40
CA THR A 67 2.63 14.00 -21.81
C THR A 67 3.87 13.72 -21.00
N THR A 68 3.72 12.95 -19.93
CA THR A 68 4.77 12.65 -18.98
C THR A 68 4.55 11.23 -18.49
N GLY A 69 5.64 10.53 -18.22
CA GLY A 69 5.62 9.19 -17.69
C GLY A 69 6.87 8.93 -16.87
N PHE A 70 6.77 7.94 -15.98
CA PHE A 70 7.88 7.49 -15.15
C PHE A 70 8.18 6.04 -15.50
N ARG A 71 9.46 5.71 -15.64
CA ARG A 71 9.89 4.34 -15.87
C ARG A 71 9.50 3.45 -14.69
N VAL A 72 9.11 2.21 -15.00
CA VAL A 72 8.75 1.20 -14.00
C VAL A 72 9.91 1.00 -13.02
N GLU A 73 11.16 1.03 -13.51
CA GLU A 73 12.36 0.88 -12.70
C GLU A 73 12.52 2.02 -11.68
N THR A 74 12.20 3.26 -12.06
CA THR A 74 12.21 4.42 -11.15
C THR A 74 11.16 4.28 -10.05
N LEU A 75 9.96 3.79 -10.40
CA LEU A 75 8.88 3.57 -9.45
C LEU A 75 9.19 2.43 -8.48
N GLU A 76 9.80 1.33 -8.97
CA GLU A 76 10.24 0.22 -8.12
C GLU A 76 11.41 0.59 -7.23
N LEU A 77 12.32 1.42 -7.72
CA LEU A 77 13.43 1.95 -6.91
C LEU A 77 12.89 2.80 -5.76
N TYR A 78 11.94 3.70 -6.03
CA TYR A 78 11.27 4.45 -4.96
C TYR A 78 10.55 3.52 -4.00
N CYS A 79 9.81 2.53 -4.51
CA CYS A 79 9.11 1.53 -3.69
C CYS A 79 10.07 0.86 -2.70
N THR A 80 11.18 0.34 -3.21
CA THR A 80 12.23 -0.34 -2.43
C THR A 80 12.89 0.60 -1.43
N ALA A 81 13.23 1.82 -1.84
CA ALA A 81 13.86 2.82 -0.97
C ALA A 81 12.91 3.25 0.16
N HIS A 82 11.64 3.49 -0.16
CA HIS A 82 10.61 3.86 0.80
C HIS A 82 10.32 2.72 1.80
N PHE A 83 10.35 1.45 1.37
CA PHE A 83 10.24 0.31 2.28
C PHE A 83 11.40 0.22 3.29
N ARG A 84 12.60 0.68 2.92
CA ARG A 84 13.77 0.72 3.84
C ARG A 84 13.79 1.97 4.70
N CYS A 85 13.32 3.08 4.16
CA CYS A 85 13.26 4.37 4.82
C CYS A 85 11.90 5.02 4.58
N PRO A 86 10.89 4.74 5.44
CA PRO A 86 9.56 5.31 5.31
C PRO A 86 9.52 6.86 5.38
N GLN A 87 10.60 7.48 5.89
CA GLN A 87 10.76 8.93 5.91
C GLN A 87 11.09 9.54 4.54
N LEU A 88 11.48 8.72 3.56
CA LEU A 88 11.73 9.18 2.19
C LEU A 88 10.40 9.51 1.51
N SER A 89 10.00 10.77 1.58
CA SER A 89 8.78 11.26 0.95
C SER A 89 8.89 11.29 -0.59
N VAL A 90 7.73 11.20 -1.27
CA VAL A 90 7.62 11.43 -2.72
C VAL A 90 8.25 12.75 -3.14
N GLN A 91 8.03 13.83 -2.37
CA GLN A 91 8.61 15.14 -2.69
C GLN A 91 10.13 15.12 -2.61
N ALA A 92 10.71 14.52 -1.58
CA ALA A 92 12.16 14.40 -1.45
C ALA A 92 12.73 13.59 -2.61
N TRP A 93 12.09 12.46 -2.94
CA TRP A 93 12.46 11.62 -4.08
C TRP A 93 12.44 12.37 -5.40
N VAL A 94 11.34 13.06 -5.73
CA VAL A 94 11.19 13.81 -6.98
C VAL A 94 12.14 15.00 -7.07
N ARG A 95 12.51 15.63 -5.94
CA ARG A 95 13.57 16.64 -5.90
C ARG A 95 14.93 16.04 -6.24
N THR A 96 15.28 14.91 -5.64
CA THR A 96 16.52 14.20 -5.96
C THR A 96 16.57 13.84 -7.45
N MET A 97 15.47 13.38 -8.03
CA MET A 97 15.38 13.13 -9.47
C MET A 97 15.65 14.39 -10.29
N ALA A 98 15.01 15.51 -9.94
CA ALA A 98 15.19 16.78 -10.63
C ALA A 98 16.64 17.29 -10.55
N ASP A 99 17.25 17.20 -9.35
CA ASP A 99 18.65 17.58 -9.13
C ASP A 99 19.61 16.73 -9.97
N LEU A 100 19.37 15.41 -10.08
CA LEU A 100 20.15 14.50 -10.93
C LEU A 100 20.04 14.83 -12.41
N GLN A 101 18.88 15.33 -12.85
CA GLN A 101 18.64 15.75 -14.23
C GLN A 101 19.11 17.17 -14.55
N GLY A 102 19.55 17.93 -13.54
CA GLY A 102 19.83 19.37 -13.70
C GLY A 102 18.58 20.20 -13.98
N GLU A 103 17.39 19.72 -13.59
CA GLU A 103 16.12 20.41 -13.78
C GLU A 103 15.65 21.10 -12.49
N VAL A 104 14.95 22.23 -12.64
CA VAL A 104 14.36 22.92 -11.49
C VAL A 104 13.13 22.16 -11.02
N TYR A 105 13.11 21.78 -9.74
CA TYR A 105 11.95 21.12 -9.13
C TYR A 105 10.66 21.94 -9.31
N ALA A 106 9.64 21.32 -9.88
CA ALA A 106 8.29 21.88 -9.98
C ALA A 106 7.30 21.09 -9.12
N ARG A 107 6.43 21.79 -8.38
CA ARG A 107 5.48 21.16 -7.43
C ARG A 107 4.56 20.13 -8.08
N TYR A 108 4.16 20.35 -9.34
CA TYR A 108 3.27 19.44 -10.05
C TYR A 108 3.92 18.07 -10.36
N ARG A 109 5.27 17.98 -10.40
CA ARG A 109 5.97 16.72 -10.66
C ARG A 109 5.78 15.69 -9.56
N SER A 110 5.71 16.13 -8.30
CA SER A 110 5.38 15.25 -7.17
C SER A 110 3.98 14.66 -7.33
N ARG A 111 3.01 15.45 -7.81
CA ARG A 111 1.65 14.96 -8.08
C ARG A 111 1.62 13.98 -9.25
N GLN A 112 2.34 14.29 -10.33
CA GLN A 112 2.48 13.39 -11.48
C GLN A 112 3.13 12.05 -11.08
N PHE A 113 4.18 12.10 -10.26
CA PHE A 113 4.84 10.90 -9.73
C PHE A 113 3.86 10.08 -8.89
N SER A 114 3.11 10.69 -7.97
CA SER A 114 2.11 9.98 -7.18
C SER A 114 1.07 9.29 -8.06
N ILE A 115 0.56 9.96 -9.11
CA ILE A 115 -0.41 9.35 -10.04
C ILE A 115 0.18 8.11 -10.72
N ALA A 116 1.40 8.22 -11.24
CA ALA A 116 2.08 7.08 -11.87
C ALA A 116 2.41 5.97 -10.86
N TYR A 117 2.79 6.32 -9.63
CA TYR A 117 3.08 5.37 -8.57
C TYR A 117 1.84 4.60 -8.11
N ASP A 118 0.70 5.28 -7.94
CA ASP A 118 -0.58 4.63 -7.62
C ASP A 118 -0.98 3.64 -8.74
N LEU A 119 -0.86 4.05 -10.02
CA LEU A 119 -1.11 3.17 -11.16
C LEU A 119 -0.16 1.96 -11.18
N TYR A 120 1.12 2.17 -10.86
CA TYR A 120 2.10 1.09 -10.74
C TYR A 120 1.73 0.07 -9.65
N LEU A 121 1.35 0.55 -8.46
CA LEU A 121 0.92 -0.32 -7.35
C LEU A 121 -0.35 -1.09 -7.69
N GLU A 122 -1.30 -0.48 -8.41
CA GLU A 122 -2.51 -1.14 -8.87
C GLU A 122 -2.21 -2.24 -9.90
N ILE A 123 -1.31 -1.98 -10.85
CA ILE A 123 -0.85 -2.99 -11.82
C ILE A 123 -0.21 -4.18 -11.09
N ARG A 124 0.67 -3.95 -10.12
CA ARG A 124 1.28 -5.02 -9.31
C ARG A 124 0.22 -5.83 -8.57
N THR A 125 -0.75 -5.14 -7.98
CA THR A 125 -1.86 -5.76 -7.25
C THR A 125 -2.68 -6.67 -8.16
N ASN A 126 -3.01 -6.19 -9.36
CA ASN A 126 -3.75 -6.97 -10.34
C ASN A 126 -2.97 -8.20 -10.82
N ILE A 127 -1.66 -8.05 -11.05
CA ILE A 127 -0.77 -9.16 -11.42
C ILE A 127 -0.72 -10.21 -10.30
N HIS A 128 -0.53 -9.80 -9.04
CA HIS A 128 -0.55 -10.70 -7.89
C HIS A 128 -1.88 -11.43 -7.75
N SER A 129 -3.01 -10.75 -7.97
CA SER A 129 -4.34 -11.38 -7.97
C SER A 129 -4.45 -12.48 -9.04
N ARG A 130 -3.99 -12.20 -10.28
CA ARG A 130 -3.97 -13.21 -11.36
C ARG A 130 -3.06 -14.39 -11.05
N ILE A 131 -1.89 -14.15 -10.46
CA ILE A 131 -0.97 -15.21 -10.03
C ILE A 131 -1.63 -16.07 -8.95
N ASN A 132 -2.23 -15.45 -7.93
CA ASN A 132 -2.93 -16.18 -6.87
C ASN A 132 -4.06 -17.03 -7.43
N LYS A 133 -4.84 -16.50 -8.37
CA LYS A 133 -5.87 -17.26 -9.08
C LYS A 133 -5.30 -18.45 -9.85
N ALA A 134 -4.24 -18.24 -10.64
CA ALA A 134 -3.59 -19.32 -11.39
C ALA A 134 -3.02 -20.43 -10.49
N LEU A 135 -2.63 -20.08 -9.26
CA LEU A 135 -2.09 -20.99 -8.26
C LEU A 135 -3.16 -21.53 -7.28
N ASN A 136 -4.46 -21.28 -7.53
CA ASN A 136 -5.59 -21.66 -6.66
C ASN A 136 -5.46 -21.15 -5.21
N ARG A 137 -5.03 -19.90 -5.05
CA ARG A 137 -4.78 -19.21 -3.76
C ARG A 137 -5.83 -18.14 -3.44
N GLU A 138 -7.02 -18.25 -4.02
CA GLU A 138 -8.12 -17.29 -3.83
C GLU A 138 -8.88 -17.50 -2.49
N ASP A 139 -8.63 -18.58 -1.75
CA ASP A 139 -9.21 -18.78 -0.41
C ASP A 139 -8.81 -17.60 0.51
N PRO A 140 -9.75 -16.87 1.13
CA PRO A 140 -9.44 -15.79 2.08
C PRO A 140 -8.54 -16.25 3.25
N ASN A 141 -8.57 -17.54 3.60
CA ASN A 141 -7.73 -18.13 4.63
C ASN A 141 -6.46 -18.78 4.08
N TRP A 142 -6.14 -18.59 2.79
CA TRP A 142 -4.97 -19.23 2.18
C TRP A 142 -3.68 -18.82 2.89
N ASN A 143 -3.51 -17.53 3.20
CA ASN A 143 -2.28 -17.06 3.83
C ASN A 143 -2.05 -17.67 5.21
N ILE A 144 -3.03 -17.55 6.12
CA ILE A 144 -2.95 -18.14 7.46
C ILE A 144 -2.73 -19.67 7.43
N ARG A 145 -3.15 -20.37 6.35
CA ARG A 145 -2.95 -21.82 6.19
C ARG A 145 -1.61 -22.21 5.55
N HIS A 146 -0.91 -21.29 4.88
CA HIS A 146 0.24 -21.64 4.03
C HIS A 146 1.45 -20.71 4.14
N VAL A 147 1.37 -19.59 4.84
CA VAL A 147 2.42 -18.56 4.86
C VAL A 147 3.74 -19.03 5.48
N CYS A 148 3.68 -19.96 6.43
CA CYS A 148 4.85 -20.47 7.13
C CYS A 148 5.08 -21.95 6.76
N PRO A 149 6.01 -22.26 5.86
CA PRO A 149 6.28 -23.64 5.46
C PRO A 149 6.56 -24.56 6.65
N ALA A 150 7.31 -24.08 7.65
CA ALA A 150 7.67 -24.88 8.82
C ALA A 150 6.50 -25.12 9.79
N CYS A 151 5.50 -24.23 9.86
CA CYS A 151 4.33 -24.45 10.72
C CYS A 151 3.21 -25.21 10.01
N MET A 152 3.11 -25.10 8.69
CA MET A 152 1.93 -25.55 7.94
C MET A 152 2.16 -26.83 7.12
N ASN A 153 3.39 -27.10 6.70
CA ASN A 153 3.70 -28.30 5.91
C ASN A 153 4.08 -29.44 6.86
N LYS A 154 3.11 -30.31 7.16
CA LYS A 154 3.36 -31.53 7.93
C LYS A 154 4.04 -32.59 7.07
N VAL A 155 5.06 -33.24 7.61
CA VAL A 155 5.78 -34.32 6.92
C VAL A 155 5.11 -35.67 7.19
N GLN A 156 5.21 -36.62 6.26
CA GLN A 156 4.70 -37.97 6.49
C GLN A 156 5.38 -38.61 7.71
N GLY A 157 4.59 -39.13 8.64
CA GLY A 157 5.08 -39.74 9.88
C GLY A 157 5.42 -38.73 10.99
N GLU A 158 5.17 -37.43 10.80
CA GLU A 158 5.34 -36.45 11.86
C GLU A 158 4.34 -36.73 13.01
N PRO A 159 4.80 -36.83 14.26
CA PRO A 159 3.92 -37.09 15.39
C PRO A 159 2.96 -35.92 15.61
N GLU A 160 1.71 -36.22 15.97
CA GLU A 160 0.72 -35.18 16.23
C GLU A 160 1.11 -34.38 17.49
N MET A 161 1.39 -33.09 17.30
CA MET A 161 1.65 -32.18 18.41
C MET A 161 0.34 -31.70 19.03
N ARG A 162 0.28 -31.68 20.38
CA ARG A 162 -0.83 -31.06 21.13
C ARG A 162 -1.07 -29.60 20.73
N PHE A 163 0.01 -28.87 20.42
CA PHE A 163 -0.03 -27.52 19.88
C PHE A 163 0.81 -27.50 18.61
N SER A 164 0.18 -27.23 17.46
CA SER A 164 0.85 -27.25 16.14
C SER A 164 1.65 -26.00 15.83
N MET A 165 1.40 -24.89 16.55
CA MET A 165 2.01 -23.60 16.27
C MET A 165 2.13 -22.76 17.53
N LEU A 166 3.25 -22.06 17.65
CA LEU A 166 3.39 -20.94 18.58
C LEU A 166 2.99 -19.65 17.86
N TRP A 167 1.87 -19.09 18.30
CA TRP A 167 1.25 -17.91 17.74
C TRP A 167 1.51 -16.72 18.69
N ALA A 168 2.22 -15.71 18.20
CA ALA A 168 2.45 -14.46 18.89
C ALA A 168 1.57 -13.37 18.28
N MET A 169 1.06 -12.46 19.12
CA MET A 169 0.27 -11.31 18.70
C MET A 169 0.75 -10.09 19.47
N ASP A 170 0.76 -8.95 18.80
CA ASP A 170 1.07 -7.67 19.43
C ASP A 170 0.20 -6.56 18.86
N GLY A 171 -0.21 -5.65 19.74
CA GLY A 171 -0.91 -4.42 19.40
C GLY A 171 0.07 -3.26 19.45
N ASN A 172 0.39 -2.69 18.29
CA ASN A 172 1.26 -1.54 18.21
C ASN A 172 0.47 -0.24 18.39
N ASP A 173 0.30 0.17 19.65
CA ASP A 173 -0.41 1.39 20.06
C ASP A 173 0.39 2.69 19.84
N SER A 174 1.56 2.63 19.20
CA SER A 174 2.35 3.83 18.91
C SER A 174 1.88 4.57 17.65
N LEU A 175 1.15 3.88 16.76
CA LEU A 175 0.67 4.41 15.48
C LEU A 175 -0.73 5.04 15.60
N LYS A 176 -0.94 5.86 16.63
CA LYS A 176 -2.23 6.53 16.84
C LYS A 176 -2.46 7.62 15.81
N ARG A 177 -3.61 7.59 15.15
CA ARG A 177 -4.05 8.64 14.22
C ARG A 177 -5.22 9.41 14.82
N PHE A 178 -5.04 10.72 14.97
CA PHE A 178 -6.14 11.62 15.30
C PHE A 178 -7.19 11.56 14.20
N GLU A 179 -8.45 11.45 14.60
CA GLU A 179 -9.56 11.61 13.69
C GLU A 179 -9.82 13.09 13.44
N ARG A 180 -9.81 13.52 12.18
CA ARG A 180 -10.24 14.89 11.85
C ARG A 180 -11.72 15.03 12.12
N ARG A 181 -12.06 15.99 12.96
CA ARG A 181 -13.43 16.29 13.39
C ARG A 181 -13.78 17.74 13.15
N ALA A 182 -15.06 18.00 12.93
CA ALA A 182 -15.61 19.34 12.93
C ALA A 182 -15.52 19.97 14.33
N ALA A 183 -15.74 21.29 14.41
CA ALA A 183 -15.94 21.94 15.70
C ALA A 183 -17.13 21.29 16.42
N PRO A 184 -17.08 21.12 17.76
CA PRO A 184 -18.21 20.61 18.52
C PRO A 184 -19.38 21.60 18.46
N ASP A 185 -20.60 21.08 18.38
CA ASP A 185 -21.82 21.89 18.51
C ASP A 185 -21.97 22.37 19.96
N GLU A 186 -22.51 23.58 20.19
CA GLU A 186 -22.60 24.18 21.54
C GLU A 186 -23.40 23.33 22.56
N ASP A 187 -24.29 22.46 22.08
CA ASP A 187 -25.10 21.51 22.88
C ASP A 187 -24.77 20.02 22.61
N GLY A 188 -23.65 19.74 21.91
CA GLY A 188 -23.32 18.41 21.38
C GLY A 188 -22.34 17.59 22.25
N SER A 189 -21.83 16.49 21.67
CA SER A 189 -20.74 15.71 22.28
C SER A 189 -19.46 16.55 22.42
N LEU A 190 -18.61 16.21 23.39
CA LEU A 190 -17.30 16.86 23.63
C LEU A 190 -16.39 16.92 22.38
N LEU A 191 -16.66 16.09 21.38
CA LEU A 191 -15.98 16.06 20.09
C LEU A 191 -17.01 16.24 18.95
N GLY A 192 -16.69 17.04 17.93
CA GLY A 192 -17.53 17.19 16.74
C GLY A 192 -17.57 15.92 15.87
N GLN A 193 -18.45 15.93 14.85
CA GLN A 193 -18.58 14.83 13.90
C GLN A 193 -17.29 14.61 13.09
N SER A 194 -17.04 13.36 12.71
CA SER A 194 -15.91 13.02 11.83
C SER A 194 -16.08 13.70 10.47
N VAL A 195 -15.00 14.31 9.98
CA VAL A 195 -14.90 14.90 8.64
C VAL A 195 -13.88 14.15 7.77
N GLU A 196 -13.47 12.96 8.21
CA GLU A 196 -12.61 12.11 7.42
C GLU A 196 -13.34 11.64 6.16
N SER A 197 -12.62 11.62 5.05
CA SER A 197 -13.11 10.97 3.84
C SER A 197 -13.00 9.46 4.03
N PHE A 198 -14.03 8.72 3.63
CA PHE A 198 -13.96 7.25 3.62
C PHE A 198 -12.86 6.80 2.66
N ASP A 199 -11.86 6.11 3.19
CA ASP A 199 -10.87 5.43 2.38
C ASP A 199 -11.49 4.16 1.81
N SER A 200 -11.79 4.16 0.51
CA SER A 200 -12.39 3.02 -0.19
C SER A 200 -11.36 2.01 -0.68
N ARG A 201 -10.07 2.24 -0.43
CA ARG A 201 -9.00 1.33 -0.86
C ARG A 201 -9.05 0.05 -0.02
N ALA A 202 -9.09 -1.08 -0.70
CA ALA A 202 -8.89 -2.38 -0.07
C ALA A 202 -7.41 -2.73 -0.10
N VAL A 203 -6.84 -3.09 1.04
CA VAL A 203 -5.47 -3.63 1.10
C VAL A 203 -5.47 -4.98 0.38
N PRO A 204 -4.65 -5.17 -0.66
CA PRO A 204 -4.66 -6.42 -1.40
C PRO A 204 -4.03 -7.57 -0.61
N GLY A 205 -4.60 -8.76 -0.76
CA GLY A 205 -4.09 -10.00 -0.20
C GLY A 205 -4.88 -10.49 1.02
N ASN A 206 -4.48 -11.67 1.51
CA ASN A 206 -5.24 -12.45 2.51
C ASN A 206 -4.66 -12.31 3.93
N MET A 207 -3.78 -11.34 4.13
CA MET A 207 -3.17 -11.03 5.44
C MET A 207 -3.98 -9.99 6.22
N TYR A 208 -4.64 -9.08 5.51
CA TYR A 208 -5.31 -7.94 6.11
C TYR A 208 -6.74 -8.31 6.50
N ILE A 209 -7.10 -8.08 7.75
CA ILE A 209 -8.48 -8.25 8.23
C ILE A 209 -9.20 -6.94 7.98
N SER A 210 -10.35 -7.00 7.30
CA SER A 210 -11.09 -5.79 6.94
C SER A 210 -11.68 -5.11 8.17
N ARG A 211 -11.95 -3.80 8.05
CA ARG A 211 -12.61 -3.04 9.12
C ARG A 211 -13.98 -3.62 9.46
N GLU A 212 -14.74 -4.04 8.45
CA GLU A 212 -16.06 -4.66 8.64
C GLU A 212 -15.93 -5.94 9.46
N ASP A 213 -14.92 -6.75 9.17
CA ASP A 213 -14.65 -7.99 9.89
C ASP A 213 -14.24 -7.71 11.35
N VAL A 214 -13.38 -6.71 11.60
CA VAL A 214 -13.03 -6.25 12.95
C VAL A 214 -14.26 -5.75 13.70
N ASP A 215 -15.10 -4.95 13.05
CA ASP A 215 -16.27 -4.32 13.66
C ASP A 215 -17.34 -5.34 14.07
N ARG A 216 -17.42 -6.51 13.41
CA ARG A 216 -18.28 -7.63 13.85
C ARG A 216 -17.92 -8.16 15.24
N HIS A 217 -16.68 -7.96 15.67
CA HIS A 217 -16.18 -8.43 16.96
C HIS A 217 -16.16 -7.33 18.04
N LYS A 218 -16.70 -6.13 17.75
CA LYS A 218 -16.87 -5.08 18.76
C LYS A 218 -17.75 -5.55 19.91
N MET A 219 -17.22 -5.45 21.13
CA MET A 219 -17.98 -5.68 22.37
C MET A 219 -19.15 -4.69 22.43
N LYS A 220 -20.35 -5.17 22.77
CA LYS A 220 -21.46 -4.28 23.08
C LYS A 220 -21.23 -3.67 24.47
N PRO A 221 -21.48 -2.36 24.66
CA PRO A 221 -21.39 -1.74 25.98
C PRO A 221 -22.22 -2.50 27.02
N GLY A 222 -21.63 -2.80 28.19
CA GLY A 222 -22.30 -3.53 29.28
C GLY A 222 -22.29 -5.06 29.19
N THR A 223 -21.66 -5.65 28.17
CA THR A 223 -21.45 -7.11 28.12
C THR A 223 -20.28 -7.47 29.04
N LYS A 224 -20.48 -8.40 29.98
CA LYS A 224 -19.37 -8.94 30.79
C LYS A 224 -18.33 -9.57 29.85
N ASN A 225 -17.04 -9.34 30.15
CA ASN A 225 -15.95 -9.93 29.39
C ASN A 225 -16.10 -11.46 29.39
N ARG A 226 -16.22 -12.06 28.21
CA ARG A 226 -16.24 -13.53 28.04
C ARG A 226 -14.99 -14.20 28.62
N ASP A 227 -13.91 -13.45 28.79
CA ASP A 227 -12.66 -13.91 29.39
C ASP A 227 -12.79 -14.23 30.89
N GLU A 228 -13.87 -13.82 31.56
CA GLU A 228 -14.12 -14.21 32.95
C GLU A 228 -14.34 -15.71 33.12
N GLU A 229 -14.89 -16.40 32.11
CA GLU A 229 -15.26 -17.82 32.16
C GLU A 229 -14.18 -18.79 31.64
N ALA A 230 -13.13 -18.29 30.98
CA ALA A 230 -12.07 -19.15 30.43
C ALA A 230 -11.07 -19.60 31.51
N GLN A 231 -10.97 -20.92 31.74
CA GLN A 231 -10.00 -21.54 32.65
C GLN A 231 -8.72 -21.97 31.91
N GLY A 232 -7.54 -21.55 32.39
CA GLY A 232 -6.26 -22.05 31.87
C GLY A 232 -5.01 -21.35 32.44
N PRO A 233 -3.85 -22.03 32.47
CA PRO A 233 -2.61 -21.54 33.10
C PRO A 233 -2.00 -20.31 32.40
N CYS A 234 -2.43 -20.03 31.16
CA CYS A 234 -2.03 -18.84 30.43
C CYS A 234 -2.64 -17.57 31.03
N ARG A 235 -3.87 -17.61 31.57
CA ARG A 235 -4.53 -16.43 32.15
C ARG A 235 -3.82 -15.95 33.41
N ASP A 236 -3.47 -16.87 34.31
CA ASP A 236 -2.75 -16.54 35.55
C ASP A 236 -1.38 -15.90 35.29
N ARG A 237 -0.80 -16.16 34.12
CA ARG A 237 0.50 -15.65 33.67
C ARG A 237 0.40 -14.46 32.73
N TRP A 238 -0.78 -14.20 32.15
CA TRP A 238 -1.00 -13.10 31.23
C TRP A 238 -1.33 -11.83 32.02
N LYS A 239 -0.31 -10.98 32.20
CA LYS A 239 -0.49 -9.62 32.70
C LYS A 239 -0.26 -8.66 31.55
N ASN A 240 -1.22 -7.76 31.30
CA ASN A 240 -1.00 -6.65 30.38
C ASN A 240 0.22 -5.85 30.86
N MET A 241 1.10 -5.51 29.93
CA MET A 241 2.42 -4.96 30.27
C MET A 241 2.30 -3.60 30.98
N LYS A 242 1.26 -2.80 30.68
CA LYS A 242 0.95 -1.49 31.30
C LYS A 242 -0.55 -1.10 31.15
N PRO A 243 -1.48 -1.64 31.97
CA PRO A 243 -2.91 -1.33 31.85
C PRO A 243 -3.23 0.17 32.04
N GLU A 244 -2.47 0.85 32.90
CA GLU A 244 -2.67 2.27 33.23
C GLU A 244 -2.36 3.22 32.07
N ALA A 245 -1.47 2.84 31.15
CA ALA A 245 -1.08 3.68 30.00
C ALA A 245 -2.09 3.62 28.85
N THR A 246 -2.85 2.52 28.73
CA THR A 246 -3.90 2.30 27.73
C THR A 246 -5.29 2.75 28.21
N ALA A 247 -5.53 2.82 29.52
CA ALA A 247 -6.78 3.27 30.12
C ALA A 247 -7.11 4.77 29.90
N CYS A 248 -6.13 5.56 29.46
CA CYS A 248 -6.28 7.02 29.30
C CYS A 248 -6.18 7.46 27.82
N SER A 249 -6.73 6.68 26.89
CA SER A 249 -6.90 7.16 25.52
C SER A 249 -8.12 8.07 25.44
N TRP A 250 -7.87 9.37 25.30
CA TRP A 250 -8.88 10.34 24.86
C TRP A 250 -9.50 9.79 23.57
N GLY A 251 -10.83 9.67 23.50
CA GLY A 251 -11.57 9.10 22.35
C GLY A 251 -11.48 9.91 21.05
N CYS A 252 -10.38 10.65 20.85
CA CYS A 252 -10.06 11.47 19.70
C CYS A 252 -9.27 10.72 18.61
N PHE A 253 -8.84 9.47 18.88
CA PHE A 253 -8.15 8.63 17.91
C PHE A 253 -9.14 7.80 17.08
N GLY A 254 -9.10 7.97 15.76
CA GLY A 254 -9.87 7.15 14.83
C GLY A 254 -9.24 5.76 14.64
N GLU A 255 -7.91 5.74 14.60
CA GLU A 255 -7.08 4.53 14.62
C GLU A 255 -6.14 4.61 15.82
N THR A 256 -6.12 3.54 16.61
CA THR A 256 -5.38 3.44 17.86
C THR A 256 -4.07 2.70 17.71
N GLY A 257 -3.87 2.02 16.59
CA GLY A 257 -2.66 1.26 16.29
C GLY A 257 -2.88 0.22 15.20
N ILE A 258 -1.93 -0.69 15.10
CA ILE A 258 -2.02 -1.86 14.22
C ILE A 258 -1.88 -3.11 15.10
N PHE A 259 -2.77 -4.07 14.90
CA PHE A 259 -2.66 -5.40 15.45
C PHE A 259 -1.99 -6.31 14.43
N ALA A 260 -0.93 -7.02 14.84
CA ALA A 260 -0.24 -7.97 13.98
C ALA A 260 -0.01 -9.28 14.71
N SER A 261 -0.06 -10.37 13.95
CA SER A 261 0.23 -11.71 14.45
C SER A 261 1.33 -12.40 13.67
N PHE A 262 2.14 -13.18 14.36
CA PHE A 262 3.32 -13.84 13.82
C PHE A 262 3.44 -15.26 14.36
N CYS A 263 4.00 -16.16 13.54
CA CYS A 263 4.51 -17.42 14.04
C CYS A 263 5.91 -17.23 14.64
N ARG A 264 6.37 -18.21 15.43
CA ARG A 264 7.77 -18.27 15.95
C ARG A 264 8.85 -18.14 14.86
N HIS A 265 8.55 -18.51 13.61
CA HIS A 265 9.48 -18.41 12.48
C HIS A 265 9.51 -17.02 11.82
N GLY A 266 8.82 -16.03 12.37
CA GLY A 266 8.84 -14.65 11.87
C GLY A 266 7.92 -14.37 10.68
N HIS A 267 7.10 -15.33 10.25
CA HIS A 267 6.08 -15.09 9.22
C HIS A 267 4.88 -14.38 9.84
N ASN A 268 4.45 -13.28 9.20
CA ASN A 268 3.22 -12.61 9.55
C ASN A 268 2.02 -13.46 9.13
N LEU A 269 1.10 -13.69 10.07
CA LEU A 269 -0.10 -14.51 9.84
C LEU A 269 -1.27 -13.61 9.44
N THR A 270 -1.51 -12.56 10.23
CA THR A 270 -2.55 -11.55 9.99
C THR A 270 -2.11 -10.16 10.44
N ILE A 271 -2.75 -9.14 9.85
CA ILE A 271 -2.64 -7.72 10.22
C ILE A 271 -4.05 -7.14 10.24
N ALA A 272 -4.33 -6.24 11.19
CA ALA A 272 -5.56 -5.47 11.24
C ALA A 272 -5.27 -4.08 11.81
N ASP A 273 -5.95 -3.05 11.32
CA ASP A 273 -5.98 -1.78 12.04
C ASP A 273 -6.81 -1.90 13.31
N MET A 274 -6.37 -1.21 14.36
CA MET A 274 -7.13 -1.05 15.58
C MET A 274 -7.95 0.24 15.47
N TYR A 275 -9.28 0.12 15.43
CA TYR A 275 -10.17 1.26 15.30
C TYR A 275 -10.85 1.59 16.62
N CYS A 276 -10.67 2.82 17.08
CA CYS A 276 -11.32 3.35 18.28
C CYS A 276 -11.21 2.44 19.52
N THR A 277 -10.12 1.66 19.65
CA THR A 277 -9.93 0.75 20.78
C THR A 277 -9.25 1.48 21.94
N GLY A 278 -10.07 1.93 22.88
CA GLY A 278 -9.68 2.29 24.23
C GLY A 278 -10.75 1.74 25.18
N GLU A 279 -10.38 1.33 26.38
CA GLU A 279 -11.37 1.17 27.44
C GLU A 279 -12.04 2.54 27.62
N GLN A 280 -13.34 2.63 27.33
CA GLN A 280 -14.17 3.77 27.69
C GLN A 280 -14.47 3.75 29.18
#